data_AF-A0AAV0H6B2-F1
#
_entry.id   AF-A0AAV0H6B2-F1
#
_cell.length_a   1.000
_cell.length_b   1.000
_cell.length_c   1.000
_cell.angle_alpha   90.00
_cell.angle_beta   90.00
_cell.angle_gamma   90.00
#
_symmetry.space_group_name_H-M   'P 1'
#
loop_
_entity.id
_entity.type
_entity.pdbx_description
1 polymer ?
#
loop_
_entity_poly.entity_id
_entity_poly.type
_entity_poly.pdbx_seq_one_letter_code
_entity_poly.pdbx_strand_id
1 'polypeptide(L)'
;MLIYDGLHYDALAMSPVAEAPEEFDQTIFLVHRDRTVGPVEGLALNLVKDQQRKRSYTDTANFTLRCGVCQIGVIGQKEDVEHAQATGHVNFQEYK
;
A
#
# COMPACT_ATOMS: atom_id res chain seq x y z
N MET A 1 -6.51 -12.98 -0.77
CA MET A 1 -6.69 -11.59 -0.31
C MET A 1 -5.55 -10.73 -0.86
N LEU A 2 -5.70 -9.42 -0.94
CA LEU A 2 -4.63 -8.50 -1.37
C LEU A 2 -4.35 -7.47 -0.27
N ILE A 3 -3.10 -7.06 -0.12
CA ILE A 3 -2.70 -5.89 0.65
C ILE A 3 -2.24 -4.80 -0.33
N TYR A 4 -2.51 -3.55 0.02
CA TYR A 4 -2.12 -2.38 -0.77
C TYR A 4 -1.36 -1.42 0.12
N ASP A 5 -0.17 -1.03 -0.30
CA ASP A 5 0.70 -0.13 0.46
C ASP A 5 0.60 1.32 0.01
N GLY A 6 -0.27 1.64 -0.97
CA GLY A 6 -0.36 2.97 -1.57
C GLY A 6 0.24 3.08 -2.96
N LEU A 7 1.07 2.11 -3.39
CA LEU A 7 1.63 2.06 -4.75
C LEU A 7 1.56 0.65 -5.36
N HIS A 8 1.75 -0.39 -4.55
CA HIS A 8 1.80 -1.79 -4.97
C HIS A 8 0.70 -2.62 -4.31
N TYR A 9 0.24 -3.62 -5.05
CA TYR A 9 -0.60 -4.69 -4.52
C TYR A 9 0.22 -5.96 -4.36
N ASP A 10 0.17 -6.54 -3.17
CA ASP A 10 0.76 -7.85 -2.88
C ASP A 10 -0.31 -8.86 -2.49
N ALA A 11 -0.07 -10.13 -2.84
CA ALA A 11 -0.93 -11.22 -2.42
C ALA A 11 -0.67 -11.57 -0.94
N LEU A 12 -1.76 -11.72 -0.17
CA LEU A 12 -1.68 -12.27 1.18
C LEU A 12 -2.03 -13.76 1.16
N ALA A 13 -1.14 -14.54 1.78
CA ALA A 13 -1.33 -15.95 2.06
C ALA A 13 -1.35 -16.20 3.58
N MET A 14 -2.08 -17.22 4.02
CA MET A 14 -2.16 -17.62 5.43
C MET A 14 -1.52 -18.99 5.59
N SER A 15 -0.48 -19.04 6.42
CA SER A 15 0.17 -20.29 6.78
C SER A 15 -0.49 -20.90 8.02
N PRO A 16 -0.78 -22.22 8.04
CA PRO A 16 -1.50 -22.84 9.15
C PRO A 16 -0.70 -22.85 10.45
N VAL A 17 0.64 -22.88 10.35
CA VAL A 17 1.57 -22.77 11.47
C VAL A 17 2.81 -21.99 11.01
N ALA A 18 3.57 -21.46 11.97
CA ALA A 18 4.86 -20.84 11.66
C ALA A 18 5.79 -21.87 11.01
N GLU A 19 6.51 -21.44 9.97
CA GLU A 19 7.49 -22.26 9.23
C GLU A 19 6.89 -23.49 8.52
N ALA A 20 5.57 -23.52 8.30
CA ALA A 20 5.00 -24.52 7.40
C ALA A 20 5.56 -24.34 5.96
N PRO A 21 5.70 -25.42 5.19
CA PRO A 21 6.02 -25.31 3.77
C PRO A 21 4.97 -24.47 3.03
N GLU A 22 5.41 -23.67 2.05
CA GLU A 22 4.56 -22.75 1.27
C GLU A 22 3.40 -23.47 0.55
N GLU A 23 3.55 -24.76 0.24
CA GLU A 23 2.47 -25.60 -0.33
C GLU A 23 1.23 -25.72 0.57
N PHE A 24 1.37 -25.44 1.87
CA PHE A 24 0.25 -25.41 2.82
C PHE A 24 -0.37 -24.01 2.98
N ASP A 25 0.19 -23.00 2.32
CA ASP A 25 -0.32 -21.64 2.43
C ASP A 25 -1.67 -21.51 1.71
N GLN A 26 -2.64 -20.96 2.44
CA GLN A 26 -3.97 -20.72 1.95
C GLN A 26 -4.06 -19.30 1.37
N THR A 27 -4.44 -19.20 0.09
CA THR A 27 -4.69 -17.91 -0.59
C THR A 27 -6.17 -17.69 -0.95
N ILE A 28 -6.95 -18.78 -0.96
CA ILE A 28 -8.39 -18.81 -1.26
C ILE A 28 -9.16 -19.06 0.03
N PHE A 29 -10.09 -18.18 0.34
CA PHE A 29 -10.89 -18.23 1.58
C PHE A 29 -12.37 -18.33 1.25
N LEU A 30 -13.10 -19.11 2.04
CA LEU A 30 -14.56 -19.17 1.93
C LEU A 30 -15.17 -17.89 2.52
N VAL A 31 -16.17 -17.36 1.84
CA VAL A 31 -16.96 -16.22 2.33
C VAL A 31 -18.17 -16.76 3.07
N HIS A 32 -18.31 -16.39 4.34
CA HIS A 32 -19.44 -16.76 5.18
C HIS A 32 -20.69 -15.94 4.84
N ARG A 33 -21.84 -16.34 5.39
CA ARG A 33 -23.13 -15.66 5.14
C ARG A 33 -23.15 -14.20 5.59
N ASP A 34 -22.34 -13.86 6.59
CA ASP A 34 -22.14 -12.49 7.08
C ASP A 34 -21.17 -11.66 6.23
N ARG A 35 -20.72 -12.22 5.09
CA ARG A 35 -19.75 -11.62 4.15
C ARG A 35 -18.33 -11.48 4.69
N THR A 36 -18.00 -12.16 5.78
CA THR A 36 -16.62 -12.23 6.30
C THR A 36 -15.89 -13.46 5.76
N VAL A 37 -14.56 -13.45 5.82
CA VAL A 37 -13.72 -14.65 5.66
C VAL A 37 -13.29 -15.25 7.02
N GLY A 38 -14.08 -14.99 8.06
CA GLY A 38 -13.88 -15.57 9.40
C GLY A 38 -12.66 -14.99 10.13
N PRO A 39 -11.99 -15.77 11.00
CA PRO A 39 -10.90 -15.28 11.85
C PRO A 39 -9.71 -14.69 11.08
N VAL A 40 -9.53 -15.08 9.81
CA VAL A 40 -8.43 -14.63 8.96
C VAL A 40 -8.47 -13.12 8.71
N GLU A 41 -9.65 -12.51 8.67
CA GLU A 41 -9.80 -11.04 8.58
C GLU A 41 -9.12 -10.33 9.75
N GLY A 42 -9.26 -10.86 10.96
CA GLY A 42 -8.62 -10.28 12.15
C GLY A 42 -7.10 -10.36 12.07
N LEU A 43 -6.55 -11.45 11.54
CA LEU A 43 -5.12 -11.61 11.33
C LEU A 43 -4.60 -10.62 10.28
N ALA A 44 -5.30 -10.48 9.16
CA ALA A 44 -4.96 -9.52 8.11
C ALA A 44 -5.00 -8.07 8.64
N LEU A 45 -6.03 -7.70 9.41
CA LEU A 45 -6.12 -6.38 10.03
C LEU A 45 -5.00 -6.11 11.02
N ASN A 46 -4.58 -7.10 11.80
CA ASN A 46 -3.46 -6.97 12.73
C ASN A 46 -2.14 -6.75 11.98
N LEU A 47 -1.92 -7.48 10.87
CA LEU A 47 -0.77 -7.26 9.99
C LEU A 47 -0.76 -5.83 9.44
N VAL A 48 -1.88 -5.35 8.91
CA VAL A 48 -2.00 -3.97 8.37
C VAL A 48 -1.68 -2.94 9.45
N LYS A 49 -2.22 -3.08 10.66
CA LYS A 49 -1.93 -2.17 11.78
C LYS A 49 -0.44 -2.17 12.14
N ASP A 50 0.24 -3.31 12.05
CA ASP A 50 1.68 -3.39 12.29
C ASP A 50 2.50 -2.69 11.20
N GLN A 51 2.17 -2.90 9.93
CA GLN A 51 2.82 -2.22 8.81
C GLN A 51 2.61 -0.70 8.85
N GLN A 52 1.41 -0.25 9.23
CA GLN A 52 1.12 1.17 9.44
C GLN A 52 1.97 1.77 10.57
N ARG A 53 2.12 1.08 11.71
CA ARG A 53 3.00 1.52 12.81
C ARG A 53 4.46 1.65 12.36
N LYS A 54 4.91 0.72 11.50
CA LYS A 54 6.26 0.75 10.90
C LYS A 54 6.41 1.81 9.80
N ARG A 55 5.33 2.47 9.39
CA ARG A 55 5.29 3.38 8.23
C ARG A 55 5.77 2.69 6.94
N SER A 56 5.48 1.40 6.81
CA SER A 56 5.76 0.59 5.62
C SER A 56 4.62 0.72 4.63
N TYR A 57 4.36 1.95 4.19
CA TYR A 57 3.37 2.31 3.19
C TYR A 57 3.72 3.66 2.57
N THR A 58 3.21 3.93 1.39
CA THR A 58 3.37 5.18 0.65
C THR A 58 2.05 5.96 0.72
N ASP A 59 2.03 7.10 1.43
CA ASP A 59 0.85 7.98 1.45
C ASP A 59 0.81 8.83 0.18
N THR A 60 0.17 8.31 -0.87
CA THR A 60 0.08 9.02 -2.15
C THR A 60 -0.74 10.30 -2.12
N ALA A 61 -1.53 10.52 -1.06
CA ALA A 61 -2.30 11.73 -0.87
C ALA A 61 -1.48 12.85 -0.21
N ASN A 62 -0.47 12.52 0.61
CA ASN A 62 0.23 13.51 1.44
C ASN A 62 1.76 13.47 1.32
N PHE A 63 2.37 12.63 0.47
CA PHE A 63 3.82 12.71 0.26
C PHE A 63 4.24 14.09 -0.24
N THR A 64 5.46 14.49 0.06
CA THR A 64 6.05 15.75 -0.43
C THR A 64 7.01 15.45 -1.56
N LEU A 65 6.70 15.94 -2.77
CA LEU A 65 7.57 15.86 -3.93
C LEU A 65 8.16 17.22 -4.25
N ARG A 66 9.38 17.20 -4.76
CA ARG A 66 10.03 18.37 -5.34
C ARG A 66 10.23 18.15 -6.82
N CYS A 67 9.78 19.11 -7.62
CA CYS A 67 10.10 19.14 -9.04
C CYS A 67 11.60 19.38 -9.23
N GLY A 68 12.30 18.45 -9.86
CA GLY A 68 13.72 18.54 -10.15
C GLY A 68 14.11 19.61 -11.17
N VAL A 69 13.13 20.14 -11.92
CA VAL A 69 13.36 21.17 -12.95
C VAL A 69 13.23 22.58 -12.35
N CYS A 70 12.11 22.89 -11.71
CA CYS A 70 11.84 24.24 -11.19
C CYS A 70 11.87 24.35 -9.65
N GLN A 71 12.19 23.26 -8.95
CA GLN A 71 12.42 23.20 -7.50
C GLN A 71 11.19 23.51 -6.62
N ILE A 72 9.99 23.63 -7.22
CA ILE A 72 8.72 23.80 -6.53
C ILE A 72 8.37 22.50 -5.80
N GLY A 73 7.95 22.64 -4.54
CA GLY A 73 7.38 21.54 -3.75
C GLY A 73 5.89 21.39 -4.04
N VAL A 74 5.43 20.15 -4.18
CA VAL A 74 4.02 19.77 -4.35
C VAL A 74 3.67 18.67 -3.34
N ILE A 75 2.40 18.61 -2.94
CA ILE A 75 1.88 17.68 -1.95
C ILE A 75 0.91 16.70 -2.60
N GLY A 76 1.24 15.42 -2.52
CA GLY A 76 0.46 14.31 -3.04
C GLY A 76 0.40 14.25 -4.56
N GLN A 77 -0.17 13.16 -5.04
CA GLN A 77 -0.29 12.86 -6.47
C GLN A 77 -1.13 13.90 -7.23
N LYS A 78 -2.11 14.53 -6.57
CA LYS A 78 -2.98 15.50 -7.24
C LYS A 78 -2.18 16.73 -7.70
N GLU A 79 -1.44 17.35 -6.79
CA GLU A 79 -0.64 18.54 -7.10
C GLU A 79 0.52 18.19 -8.04
N ASP A 80 1.09 17.00 -7.92
CA ASP A 80 2.09 16.46 -8.84
C ASP A 80 1.58 16.42 -10.29
N VAL A 81 0.40 15.83 -10.51
CA VAL A 81 -0.24 15.76 -11.83
C VAL A 81 -0.58 17.15 -12.36
N GLU A 82 -1.15 18.02 -11.52
CA GLU A 82 -1.46 19.40 -11.90
C GLU A 82 -0.21 20.19 -12.30
N HIS A 83 0.89 20.03 -11.56
CA HIS A 83 2.19 20.64 -11.88
C HIS A 83 2.73 20.12 -13.22
N ALA A 84 2.72 18.81 -13.42
CA ALA A 84 3.20 18.19 -14.65
C ALA A 84 2.40 18.65 -15.87
N GLN A 85 1.08 18.76 -15.74
CA GLN A 85 0.21 19.26 -16.81
C GLN A 85 0.44 20.74 -17.12
N ALA A 86 0.63 21.58 -16.10
CA ALA A 86 0.81 23.02 -16.27
C ALA A 86 2.20 23.39 -16.81
N THR A 87 3.23 22.63 -16.47
CA THR A 87 4.64 22.98 -16.75
C THR A 87 5.33 22.06 -17.75
N GLY A 88 4.81 20.84 -17.97
CA GLY A 88 5.50 19.78 -18.71
C GLY A 88 6.63 19.09 -17.94
N HIS A 89 6.85 19.44 -16.67
CA HIS A 89 7.88 18.78 -15.85
C HIS A 89 7.38 17.43 -15.33
N VAL A 90 8.20 16.38 -15.48
CA VAL A 90 7.88 15.01 -15.02
C VAL A 90 8.97 14.41 -14.10
N ASN A 91 10.00 15.19 -13.78
CA ASN A 91 11.07 14.78 -12.88
C ASN A 91 10.73 15.21 -11.46
N PHE A 92 10.16 14.31 -10.66
CA PHE A 92 9.82 14.56 -9.27
C PHE A 92 10.61 13.65 -8.34
N GLN A 93 11.02 14.20 -7.21
CA GLN A 93 11.76 13.48 -6.17
C GLN A 93 11.05 13.66 -4.84
N GLU A 94 10.77 12.55 -4.16
CA GLU A 94 10.28 12.59 -2.78
C GLU A 94 11.39 13.13 -1.87
N TYR A 95 11.00 14.03 -0.96
CA TYR A 95 11.89 14.56 0.06
C TYR A 95 11.16 14.57 1.41
N LYS A 96 11.94 14.45 2.49
CA LYS A 96 11.48 14.51 3.87
C LYS A 96 12.10 15.70 4.58
#